data_AF-A0A250XQQ4-F1
#
_entry.id   AF-A0A250XQQ4-F1
#
_cell.length_a   1.000
_cell.length_b   1.000
_cell.length_c   1.000
_cell.angle_alpha   90.00
_cell.angle_beta   90.00
_cell.angle_gamma   90.00
#
_symmetry.space_group_name_H-M   'P 1'
#
loop_
_entity.id
_entity.type
_entity.pdbx_description
1 polymer ?
#
loop_
_entity_poly.entity_id
_entity_poly.type
_entity_poly.pdbx_seq_one_letter_code
_entity_poly.pdbx_strand_id
1 'polypeptide(L)'
;MHHGQAIKCPEFGVAFQTLLQHEVSLVHDKRQILCMLLILERCKGSLSHWAPYIDILPETYDDPFWWTLTERQLVTGTRLEKAIEDYLPGLQQLASWMTMLEEQYRSLNPTTSLTPLSKYRNGWAFTVEAARWARSTVWSRSFTVHRLEGCMAAAEPSPYSCSSTALLHQDPAVALIPVLDMIDHSPDVEVVWHTGPEGRDDFHFCPVTPFSKGAVLKNNYGNKTNDEFILAYGFTIHDNPADYFQVSIAQSRWPVTHTSGSSTNTGAAARGPDILGPGGRVEDVESSPPAVTQRRSSGGASDSGQGGLAERSSTPSSSTSGMAAASRAAMLNGTTTTVTNAH
;
A
#
# COMPACT_ATOMS: atom_id res chain seq x y z
N MET A 1 -9.78 -3.04 -10.76
CA MET A 1 -10.73 -2.88 -9.63
C MET A 1 -10.33 -1.67 -8.78
N HIS A 2 -11.20 -0.71 -8.50
CA HIS A 2 -10.84 0.49 -7.72
C HIS A 2 -11.91 0.87 -6.69
N HIS A 3 -11.51 1.58 -5.63
CA HIS A 3 -12.37 1.89 -4.48
C HIS A 3 -13.70 2.59 -4.87
N GLY A 4 -13.67 3.50 -5.84
CA GLY A 4 -14.86 4.21 -6.34
C GLY A 4 -15.94 3.32 -6.97
N GLN A 5 -15.64 2.06 -7.29
CA GLN A 5 -16.66 1.10 -7.75
C GLN A 5 -17.58 0.65 -6.61
N ALA A 6 -17.18 0.82 -5.34
CA ALA A 6 -17.98 0.40 -4.19
C ALA A 6 -19.36 1.08 -4.18
N ILE A 7 -19.40 2.41 -4.33
CA ILE A 7 -20.65 3.18 -4.37
C ILE A 7 -21.46 2.97 -5.66
N LYS A 8 -20.84 2.39 -6.69
CA LYS A 8 -21.48 2.05 -7.98
C LYS A 8 -21.92 0.59 -8.06
N CYS A 9 -21.64 -0.21 -7.04
CA CYS A 9 -22.07 -1.59 -6.99
C CYS A 9 -23.61 -1.63 -7.09
N PRO A 10 -24.20 -2.36 -8.05
CA PRO A 10 -25.66 -2.39 -8.22
C PRO A 10 -26.42 -2.82 -6.95
N GLU A 11 -25.86 -3.80 -6.23
CA GLU A 11 -26.47 -4.37 -5.03
C GLU A 11 -26.17 -3.56 -3.77
N PHE A 12 -24.90 -3.25 -3.51
CA PHE A 12 -24.45 -2.66 -2.24
C PHE A 12 -24.12 -1.16 -2.32
N GLY A 13 -24.25 -0.53 -3.48
CA GLY A 13 -23.79 0.85 -3.71
C GLY A 13 -24.46 1.86 -2.79
N VAL A 14 -25.79 1.77 -2.60
CA VAL A 14 -26.52 2.64 -1.68
C VAL A 14 -26.10 2.39 -0.22
N ALA A 15 -25.94 1.12 0.17
CA ALA A 15 -25.48 0.77 1.52
C ALA A 15 -24.06 1.28 1.80
N PHE A 16 -23.16 1.22 0.81
CA PHE A 16 -21.84 1.85 0.89
C PHE A 16 -21.93 3.36 1.06
N GLN A 17 -22.77 4.05 0.27
CA GLN A 17 -22.95 5.50 0.40
C GLN A 17 -23.46 5.88 1.80
N THR A 18 -24.45 5.16 2.32
CA THR A 18 -24.96 5.37 3.68
C THR A 18 -23.88 5.11 4.72
N LEU A 19 -23.13 4.01 4.62
CA LEU A 19 -22.05 3.71 5.56
C LEU A 19 -20.99 4.82 5.57
N LEU A 20 -20.57 5.30 4.40
CA LEU A 20 -19.59 6.39 4.28
C LEU A 20 -20.09 7.70 4.87
N GLN A 21 -21.40 7.98 4.85
CA GLN A 21 -21.95 9.17 5.49
C GLN A 21 -21.92 9.10 7.02
N HIS A 22 -21.99 7.90 7.60
CA HIS A 22 -21.99 7.70 9.05
C HIS A 22 -20.58 7.51 9.62
N GLU A 23 -19.69 6.84 8.88
CA GLU A 23 -18.33 6.49 9.30
C GLU A 23 -17.30 7.47 8.73
N VAL A 24 -17.17 8.64 9.36
CA VAL A 24 -16.29 9.73 8.89
C VAL A 24 -14.83 9.31 8.71
N SER A 25 -14.35 8.37 9.55
CA SER A 25 -13.00 7.81 9.44
C SER A 25 -12.79 6.99 8.16
N LEU A 26 -13.84 6.35 7.64
CA LEU A 26 -13.79 5.53 6.43
C LEU A 26 -13.82 6.37 5.14
N VAL A 27 -14.44 7.55 5.17
CA VAL A 27 -14.58 8.45 4.00
C VAL A 27 -13.24 8.74 3.33
N HIS A 28 -12.19 8.93 4.12
CA HIS A 28 -10.88 9.33 3.64
C HIS A 28 -9.95 8.12 3.41
N ASP A 29 -10.34 6.92 3.84
CA ASP A 29 -9.50 5.72 3.71
C ASP A 29 -9.92 4.86 2.51
N LYS A 30 -9.47 5.29 1.34
CA LYS A 30 -9.72 4.61 0.05
C LYS A 30 -9.23 3.16 0.02
N ARG A 31 -8.17 2.83 0.77
CA ARG A 31 -7.66 1.46 0.84
C ARG A 31 -8.65 0.58 1.59
N GLN A 32 -9.23 1.05 2.68
CA GLN A 32 -10.24 0.29 3.41
C GLN A 32 -11.51 0.09 2.59
N ILE A 33 -11.96 1.11 1.85
CA ILE A 33 -13.08 0.97 0.90
C ILE A 33 -12.76 -0.10 -0.16
N LEU A 34 -11.53 -0.10 -0.70
CA LEU A 34 -11.09 -1.12 -1.64
C LEU A 34 -11.02 -2.51 -1.01
N CYS A 35 -10.57 -2.64 0.25
CA CYS A 35 -10.59 -3.90 1.00
C CYS A 35 -12.01 -4.43 1.13
N MET A 36 -12.98 -3.60 1.53
CA MET A 36 -14.38 -4.00 1.65
C MET A 36 -14.96 -4.48 0.32
N LEU A 37 -14.70 -3.74 -0.76
CA LEU A 37 -15.11 -4.13 -2.10
C LEU A 37 -14.47 -5.46 -2.53
N LEU A 38 -13.19 -5.67 -2.22
CA LEU A 38 -12.47 -6.90 -2.52
C LEU A 38 -13.06 -8.12 -1.77
N ILE A 39 -13.38 -7.97 -0.48
CA ILE A 39 -14.05 -9.02 0.30
C ILE A 39 -15.39 -9.36 -0.33
N LEU A 40 -16.17 -8.34 -0.69
CA LEU A 40 -17.50 -8.50 -1.28
C LEU A 40 -17.45 -9.24 -2.62
N GLU A 41 -16.56 -8.82 -3.53
CA GLU A 41 -16.38 -9.47 -4.83
C GLU A 41 -15.87 -10.91 -4.68
N ARG A 42 -15.01 -11.20 -3.70
CA ARG A 42 -14.57 -12.57 -3.41
C ARG A 42 -15.69 -13.47 -2.87
N CYS A 43 -16.64 -12.90 -2.13
CA CYS A 43 -17.82 -13.63 -1.64
C CYS A 43 -18.80 -13.98 -2.77
N LYS A 44 -18.91 -13.14 -3.80
CA LYS A 44 -19.75 -13.42 -4.99
C LYS A 44 -19.25 -14.62 -5.80
N GLY A 45 -17.98 -15.02 -5.65
CA GLY A 45 -17.39 -16.14 -6.38
C GLY A 45 -17.54 -15.94 -7.90
N SER A 46 -18.01 -16.96 -8.62
CA SER A 46 -18.19 -16.92 -10.08
C SER A 46 -19.20 -15.87 -10.58
N LEU A 47 -19.99 -15.25 -9.69
CA LEU A 47 -20.87 -14.14 -10.04
C LEU A 47 -20.13 -12.79 -10.12
N SER A 48 -18.91 -12.71 -9.58
CA SER A 48 -18.09 -11.49 -9.67
C SER A 48 -17.50 -11.34 -11.06
N HIS A 49 -17.57 -10.14 -11.62
CA HIS A 49 -16.82 -9.77 -12.81
C HIS A 49 -15.29 -9.92 -12.60
N TRP A 50 -14.83 -9.73 -11.35
CA TRP A 50 -13.43 -9.82 -10.97
C TRP A 50 -12.99 -11.24 -10.57
N ALA A 51 -13.87 -12.25 -10.65
CA ALA A 51 -13.54 -13.61 -10.25
C ALA A 51 -12.23 -14.16 -10.88
N PRO A 52 -11.99 -14.01 -12.20
CA PRO A 52 -10.75 -14.52 -12.80
C PRO A 52 -9.47 -13.90 -12.22
N TYR A 53 -9.54 -12.64 -11.78
CA TYR A 53 -8.42 -11.98 -11.11
C TYR A 53 -8.32 -12.38 -9.63
N ILE A 54 -9.45 -12.43 -8.92
CA ILE A 54 -9.48 -12.77 -7.49
C ILE A 54 -9.02 -14.21 -7.24
N ASP A 55 -9.34 -15.12 -8.17
CA ASP A 55 -8.99 -16.55 -8.07
C ASP A 55 -7.50 -16.83 -8.23
N ILE A 56 -6.72 -15.92 -8.84
CA ILE A 56 -5.27 -16.04 -8.97
C ILE A 56 -4.49 -15.34 -7.85
N LEU A 57 -5.17 -14.58 -6.98
CA LEU A 57 -4.53 -13.91 -5.86
C LEU A 57 -4.05 -14.92 -4.81
N PRO A 58 -2.94 -14.62 -4.09
CA PRO A 58 -2.47 -15.45 -3.00
C PRO A 58 -3.57 -15.70 -1.94
N GLU A 59 -3.60 -16.91 -1.39
CA GLU A 59 -4.48 -17.24 -0.25
C GLU A 59 -3.92 -16.72 1.07
N THR A 60 -2.59 -16.63 1.18
CA THR A 60 -1.84 -16.16 2.34
C THR A 60 -0.74 -15.19 1.92
N TYR A 61 -0.23 -14.43 2.87
CA TYR A 61 0.85 -13.45 2.67
C TYR A 61 1.90 -13.60 3.78
N ASP A 62 3.07 -13.01 3.57
CA ASP A 62 4.22 -13.10 4.49
C ASP A 62 4.42 -11.82 5.33
N ASP A 63 3.48 -10.88 5.26
CA ASP A 63 3.47 -9.71 6.13
C ASP A 63 3.18 -10.09 7.59
N PRO A 64 3.54 -9.23 8.56
CA PRO A 64 3.50 -9.58 9.98
C PRO A 64 2.13 -9.94 10.55
N PHE A 65 1.03 -9.65 9.84
CA PHE A 65 -0.31 -10.02 10.29
C PHE A 65 -0.59 -11.52 10.12
N TRP A 66 0.27 -12.24 9.38
CA TRP A 66 0.23 -13.68 9.16
C TRP A 66 1.22 -14.47 10.01
N TRP A 67 2.16 -13.78 10.65
CA TRP A 67 3.20 -14.41 11.47
C TRP A 67 2.63 -15.14 12.68
N THR A 68 3.26 -16.26 12.99
CA THR A 68 3.09 -17.00 14.24
C THR A 68 3.51 -16.15 15.44
N LEU A 69 3.14 -16.59 16.64
CA LEU A 69 3.57 -15.93 17.87
C LEU A 69 5.11 -15.93 18.00
N THR A 70 5.77 -17.00 17.57
CA THR A 70 7.25 -17.12 17.62
C THR A 70 7.92 -16.17 16.65
N GLU A 71 7.41 -16.02 15.42
CA GLU A 71 7.95 -15.04 14.46
C GLU A 71 7.75 -13.60 14.95
N ARG A 72 6.60 -13.30 15.57
CA ARG A 72 6.36 -11.97 16.15
C ARG A 72 7.30 -11.62 17.31
N GLN A 73 7.80 -12.61 18.05
CA GLN A 73 8.81 -12.37 19.10
C GLN A 73 10.15 -11.88 18.53
N LEU A 74 10.45 -12.14 17.26
CA LEU A 74 11.70 -11.69 16.62
C LEU A 74 11.77 -10.17 16.47
N VAL A 75 10.63 -9.48 16.51
CA VAL A 75 10.54 -8.04 16.34
C VAL A 75 10.23 -7.30 17.64
N THR A 76 10.23 -7.99 18.79
CA THR A 76 9.93 -7.37 20.08
C THR A 76 10.94 -6.27 20.43
N GLY A 77 10.42 -5.13 20.88
CA GLY A 77 11.17 -3.92 21.19
C GLY A 77 11.54 -3.06 19.96
N THR A 78 11.10 -3.44 18.76
CA THR A 78 11.39 -2.69 17.52
C THR A 78 10.26 -1.73 17.16
N ARG A 79 10.53 -0.80 16.24
CA ARG A 79 9.50 0.06 15.64
C ARG A 79 8.46 -0.75 14.87
N LEU A 80 8.86 -1.89 14.30
CA LEU A 80 7.97 -2.77 13.56
C LEU A 80 6.94 -3.45 14.49
N GLU A 81 7.31 -3.88 15.70
CA GLU A 81 6.33 -4.37 16.69
C GLU A 81 5.26 -3.32 16.98
N LYS A 82 5.67 -2.08 17.24
CA LYS A 82 4.72 -0.99 17.50
C LYS A 82 3.81 -0.73 16.30
N ALA A 83 4.36 -0.72 15.09
CA ALA A 83 3.58 -0.55 13.87
C ALA A 83 2.53 -1.67 13.71
N ILE A 84 2.91 -2.93 13.97
CA ILE A 84 2.00 -4.08 13.92
C ILE A 84 0.86 -3.89 14.91
N GLU A 85 1.17 -3.54 16.16
CA GLU A 85 0.17 -3.29 17.21
C GLU A 85 -0.83 -2.20 16.81
N ASP A 86 -0.35 -1.11 16.21
CA ASP A 86 -1.20 0.01 15.79
C ASP A 86 -2.15 -0.37 14.64
N TYR A 87 -1.78 -1.35 13.80
CA TYR A 87 -2.63 -1.82 12.70
C TYR A 87 -3.64 -2.91 13.09
N LEU A 88 -3.40 -3.68 14.17
CA LEU A 88 -4.29 -4.77 14.58
C LEU A 88 -5.75 -4.33 14.85
N PRO A 89 -6.03 -3.20 15.54
CA PRO A 89 -7.39 -2.69 15.71
C PRO A 89 -8.09 -2.40 14.38
N GLY A 90 -7.34 -1.94 13.36
CA GLY A 90 -7.89 -1.66 12.03
C GLY A 90 -8.46 -2.91 11.35
N LEU A 91 -7.93 -4.10 11.62
CA LEU A 91 -8.48 -5.36 11.09
C LEU A 91 -9.85 -5.69 11.69
N GLN A 92 -10.01 -5.44 13.00
CA GLN A 92 -11.29 -5.62 13.69
C GLN A 92 -12.32 -4.59 13.23
N GLN A 93 -11.87 -3.35 13.01
CA GLN A 93 -12.71 -2.28 12.49
C GLN A 93 -13.21 -2.60 11.08
N LEU A 94 -12.34 -3.09 10.20
CA LEU A 94 -12.71 -3.49 8.84
C LEU A 94 -13.76 -4.61 8.84
N ALA A 95 -13.61 -5.62 9.70
CA ALA A 95 -14.62 -6.66 9.87
C ALA A 95 -15.96 -6.11 10.39
N SER A 96 -15.92 -5.15 11.32
CA SER A 96 -17.12 -4.45 11.81
C SER A 96 -17.82 -3.65 10.72
N TRP A 97 -17.07 -2.96 9.85
CA TRP A 97 -17.64 -2.25 8.69
C TRP A 97 -18.30 -3.19 7.69
N MET A 98 -17.77 -4.41 7.49
CA MET A 98 -18.46 -5.42 6.66
C MET A 98 -19.80 -5.84 7.26
N THR A 99 -19.88 -5.97 8.59
CA THR A 99 -21.15 -6.25 9.30
C THR A 99 -22.14 -5.10 9.12
N MET A 100 -21.70 -3.86 9.36
CA MET A 100 -22.53 -2.67 9.18
C MET A 100 -23.02 -2.52 7.74
N LEU A 101 -22.19 -2.82 6.74
CA LEU A 101 -22.58 -2.77 5.33
C LEU A 101 -23.76 -3.72 5.05
N GLU A 102 -23.70 -4.96 5.55
CA GLU A 102 -24.77 -5.94 5.40
C GLU A 102 -26.06 -5.52 6.13
N GLU A 103 -25.94 -4.92 7.31
CA GLU A 103 -27.08 -4.36 8.06
C GLU A 103 -27.75 -3.21 7.31
N GLN A 104 -26.97 -2.27 6.77
CA GLN A 104 -27.48 -1.18 5.95
C GLN A 104 -28.13 -1.70 4.66
N TYR A 105 -27.52 -2.69 4.01
CA TYR A 105 -28.11 -3.31 2.83
C TYR A 105 -29.46 -3.95 3.13
N ARG A 106 -29.57 -4.69 4.25
CA ARG A 106 -30.83 -5.34 4.67
C ARG A 106 -31.90 -4.32 5.08
N SER A 107 -31.53 -3.24 5.78
CA SER A 107 -32.48 -2.20 6.20
C SER A 107 -33.07 -1.45 5.00
N LEU A 108 -32.25 -1.20 3.98
CA LEU A 108 -32.66 -0.53 2.73
C LEU A 108 -33.46 -1.45 1.80
N ASN A 109 -33.29 -2.76 1.90
CA ASN A 109 -33.93 -3.74 1.02
C ASN A 109 -34.66 -4.87 1.80
N PRO A 110 -35.67 -4.55 2.62
CA PRO A 110 -36.33 -5.51 3.52
C PRO A 110 -37.04 -6.66 2.79
N THR A 111 -37.38 -6.49 1.52
CA THR A 111 -38.05 -7.50 0.68
C THR A 111 -37.09 -8.21 -0.28
N THR A 112 -35.78 -7.99 -0.16
CA THR A 112 -34.80 -8.56 -1.10
C THR A 112 -34.79 -10.08 -1.05
N SER A 113 -34.75 -10.70 -2.24
CA SER A 113 -34.53 -12.14 -2.39
C SER A 113 -33.05 -12.49 -2.57
N LEU A 114 -32.17 -11.49 -2.58
CA LEU A 114 -30.73 -11.71 -2.72
C LEU A 114 -30.18 -12.43 -1.49
N THR A 115 -29.24 -13.34 -1.74
CA THR A 115 -28.54 -14.08 -0.71
C THR A 115 -27.72 -13.11 0.16
N PRO A 116 -27.95 -13.06 1.49
CA PRO A 116 -27.15 -12.25 2.42
C PRO A 116 -25.64 -12.53 2.31
N LEU A 117 -24.77 -11.53 2.52
CA LEU A 117 -23.31 -11.76 2.63
C LEU A 117 -22.99 -12.81 3.70
N SER A 118 -23.81 -12.86 4.75
CA SER A 118 -23.69 -13.85 5.83
C SER A 118 -23.82 -15.30 5.41
N LYS A 119 -24.46 -15.57 4.27
CA LYS A 119 -24.58 -16.94 3.74
C LYS A 119 -23.40 -17.33 2.84
N TYR A 120 -22.72 -16.37 2.23
CA TYR A 120 -21.55 -16.66 1.41
C TYR A 120 -20.35 -17.02 2.29
N ARG A 121 -19.62 -18.07 1.89
CA ARG A 121 -18.42 -18.56 2.58
C ARG A 121 -18.61 -18.65 4.12
N ASN A 122 -19.80 -19.08 4.58
CA ASN A 122 -20.13 -19.22 6.00
C ASN A 122 -19.88 -17.94 6.85
N GLY A 123 -20.17 -16.76 6.29
CA GLY A 123 -19.99 -15.48 7.00
C GLY A 123 -18.53 -15.02 7.08
N TRP A 124 -17.64 -15.59 6.27
CA TRP A 124 -16.22 -15.23 6.20
C TRP A 124 -15.99 -13.72 6.06
N ALA A 125 -16.85 -13.00 5.33
CA ALA A 125 -16.77 -11.56 5.13
C ALA A 125 -16.70 -10.72 6.42
N PHE A 126 -17.20 -11.24 7.54
CA PHE A 126 -17.25 -10.54 8.83
C PHE A 126 -16.13 -10.94 9.79
N THR A 127 -15.13 -11.66 9.28
CA THR A 127 -14.04 -12.18 10.10
C THR A 127 -12.78 -11.32 10.01
N VAL A 128 -11.96 -11.37 11.06
CA VAL A 128 -10.61 -10.79 11.04
C VAL A 128 -9.73 -11.46 9.97
N GLU A 129 -10.02 -12.72 9.62
CA GLU A 129 -9.33 -13.43 8.54
C GLU A 129 -9.57 -12.78 7.18
N ALA A 130 -10.84 -12.46 6.85
CA ALA A 130 -11.16 -11.74 5.61
C ALA A 130 -10.56 -10.34 5.58
N ALA A 131 -10.63 -9.61 6.71
CA ALA A 131 -10.02 -8.29 6.84
C ALA A 131 -8.51 -8.34 6.64
N ARG A 132 -7.83 -9.33 7.25
CA ARG A 132 -6.39 -9.57 7.09
C ARG A 132 -6.04 -9.85 5.64
N TRP A 133 -6.71 -10.82 5.01
CA TRP A 133 -6.46 -11.17 3.61
C TRP A 133 -6.66 -9.98 2.66
N ALA A 134 -7.74 -9.23 2.83
CA ALA A 134 -8.03 -8.08 1.98
C ALA A 134 -7.00 -6.96 2.18
N ARG A 135 -6.61 -6.67 3.43
CA ARG A 135 -5.56 -5.71 3.75
C ARG A 135 -4.24 -6.11 3.10
N SER A 136 -3.77 -7.33 3.33
CA SER A 136 -2.49 -7.81 2.78
C SER A 136 -2.49 -7.75 1.25
N THR A 137 -3.62 -8.10 0.62
CA THR A 137 -3.80 -7.94 -0.83
C THR A 137 -3.68 -6.48 -1.25
N VAL A 138 -4.46 -5.58 -0.66
CA VAL A 138 -4.52 -4.17 -1.07
C VAL A 138 -3.19 -3.45 -0.81
N TRP A 139 -2.54 -3.68 0.32
CA TRP A 139 -1.26 -3.04 0.64
C TRP A 139 -0.13 -3.49 -0.29
N SER A 140 -0.09 -4.79 -0.63
CA SER A 140 0.99 -5.33 -1.47
C SER A 140 0.81 -5.06 -2.97
N ARG A 141 -0.43 -4.83 -3.44
CA ARG A 141 -0.78 -4.87 -4.87
C ARG A 141 -1.45 -3.62 -5.43
N SER A 142 -1.88 -2.69 -4.57
CA SER A 142 -2.60 -1.50 -5.06
C SER A 142 -1.68 -0.42 -5.63
N PHE A 143 -2.17 0.26 -6.65
CA PHE A 143 -1.58 1.43 -7.26
C PHE A 143 -2.37 2.67 -6.89
N THR A 144 -1.66 3.77 -6.67
CA THR A 144 -2.23 5.12 -6.65
C THR A 144 -2.31 5.60 -8.10
N VAL A 145 -3.53 5.68 -8.63
CA VAL A 145 -3.82 6.02 -10.03
C VAL A 145 -4.44 7.40 -10.08
N HIS A 146 -3.75 8.33 -10.72
CA HIS A 146 -4.29 9.67 -10.96
C HIS A 146 -5.27 9.62 -12.13
N ARG A 147 -6.38 10.36 -11.99
CA ARG A 147 -7.36 10.61 -13.07
C ARG A 147 -8.11 9.39 -13.58
N LEU A 148 -8.24 8.33 -12.78
CA LEU A 148 -9.01 7.16 -13.17
C LEU A 148 -10.51 7.51 -13.31
N GLU A 149 -11.08 7.20 -14.47
CA GLU A 149 -12.49 7.46 -14.78
C GLU A 149 -13.43 6.84 -13.74
N GLY A 150 -14.44 7.61 -13.32
CA GLY A 150 -15.43 7.13 -12.37
C GLY A 150 -15.06 7.22 -10.88
N CYS A 151 -13.88 7.72 -10.54
CA CYS A 151 -13.53 8.21 -9.20
C CYS A 151 -13.76 9.73 -9.05
N MET A 152 -14.43 10.38 -10.02
CA MET A 152 -14.67 11.83 -9.99
C MET A 152 -15.46 12.23 -8.75
N ALA A 153 -14.93 13.20 -8.01
CA ALA A 153 -15.61 13.87 -6.92
C ALA A 153 -16.95 14.42 -7.41
N ALA A 154 -18.00 14.20 -6.64
CA ALA A 154 -19.29 14.82 -6.83
C ALA A 154 -19.17 16.34 -6.63
N ALA A 155 -18.94 17.08 -7.72
CA ALA A 155 -19.23 18.50 -7.79
C ALA A 155 -19.46 18.87 -9.26
N GLU A 156 -20.71 19.22 -9.58
CA GLU A 156 -21.03 19.95 -10.80
C GLU A 156 -20.11 21.18 -10.92
N PRO A 157 -19.45 21.41 -12.07
CA PRO A 157 -18.58 22.56 -12.23
C PRO A 157 -19.41 23.85 -12.14
N SER A 158 -19.16 24.64 -11.10
CA SER A 158 -19.68 26.01 -11.03
C SER A 158 -19.17 26.80 -12.25
N PRO A 159 -20.05 27.42 -13.05
CA PRO A 159 -19.67 28.12 -14.29
C PRO A 159 -18.82 29.38 -14.07
N TYR A 160 -18.43 29.69 -12.82
CA TYR A 160 -17.63 30.86 -12.47
C TYR A 160 -16.19 30.54 -12.01
N SER A 161 -15.75 29.28 -12.02
CA SER A 161 -14.36 28.94 -11.67
C SER A 161 -13.51 28.76 -12.93
N CYS A 162 -12.99 29.88 -13.45
CA CYS A 162 -11.88 29.84 -14.39
C CYS A 162 -10.57 29.82 -13.59
N SER A 163 -10.02 28.62 -13.38
CA SER A 163 -8.59 28.50 -13.14
C SER A 163 -8.07 27.22 -13.78
N SER A 164 -6.99 27.37 -14.52
CA SER A 164 -6.13 26.32 -15.07
C SER A 164 -5.51 25.40 -14.00
N THR A 165 -5.98 25.47 -12.75
CA THR A 165 -5.64 24.58 -11.63
C THR A 165 -6.67 23.47 -11.38
N ALA A 166 -7.86 23.51 -11.99
CA ALA A 166 -8.90 22.48 -11.81
C ALA A 166 -8.50 21.07 -12.32
N LEU A 167 -7.48 20.97 -13.19
CA LEU A 167 -6.95 19.69 -13.67
C LEU A 167 -5.92 19.03 -12.73
N LEU A 168 -5.43 19.75 -11.71
CA LEU A 168 -4.43 19.27 -10.75
C LEU A 168 -5.04 18.79 -9.42
N HIS A 169 -6.35 18.96 -9.21
CA HIS A 169 -7.07 18.61 -7.99
C HIS A 169 -8.00 17.39 -8.14
N GLN A 170 -7.58 16.39 -8.92
CA GLN A 170 -8.29 15.11 -8.93
C GLN A 170 -7.73 14.22 -7.82
N ASP A 171 -8.60 13.90 -6.86
CA ASP A 171 -8.27 13.03 -5.75
C ASP A 171 -7.88 11.63 -6.28
N PRO A 172 -6.63 11.15 -6.06
CA PRO A 172 -6.16 9.95 -6.73
C PRO A 172 -6.91 8.71 -6.30
N ALA A 173 -7.12 7.78 -7.23
CA ALA A 173 -7.76 6.52 -6.94
C ALA A 173 -6.76 5.50 -6.40
N VAL A 174 -7.19 4.68 -5.44
CA VAL A 174 -6.51 3.42 -5.11
C VAL A 174 -7.16 2.31 -5.90
N ALA A 175 -6.36 1.54 -6.64
CA ALA A 175 -6.83 0.48 -7.53
C ALA A 175 -5.92 -0.75 -7.52
N LEU A 176 -6.52 -1.94 -7.62
CA LEU A 176 -5.85 -3.17 -8.02
C LEU A 176 -5.89 -3.25 -9.55
N ILE A 177 -4.71 -3.45 -10.16
CA ILE A 177 -4.54 -3.52 -11.60
C ILE A 177 -4.12 -4.95 -11.96
N PRO A 178 -5.08 -5.80 -12.39
CA PRO A 178 -4.80 -7.20 -12.71
C PRO A 178 -3.62 -7.36 -13.67
N VAL A 179 -2.87 -8.45 -13.52
CA VAL A 179 -1.65 -8.78 -14.28
C VAL A 179 -0.45 -7.92 -13.88
N LEU A 180 -0.59 -6.60 -13.80
CA LEU A 180 0.53 -5.72 -13.45
C LEU A 180 0.97 -5.83 -11.99
N ASP A 181 0.04 -6.11 -11.10
CA ASP A 181 0.33 -6.36 -9.69
C ASP A 181 1.03 -7.71 -9.42
N MET A 182 1.29 -8.51 -10.46
CA MET A 182 2.10 -9.73 -10.40
C MET A 182 3.59 -9.48 -10.66
N ILE A 183 3.97 -8.25 -11.02
CA ILE A 183 5.35 -7.90 -11.38
C ILE A 183 6.12 -7.47 -10.13
N ASP A 184 7.07 -8.30 -9.71
CA ASP A 184 7.91 -8.05 -8.52
C ASP A 184 8.71 -6.74 -8.57
N HIS A 185 9.06 -6.27 -7.38
CA HIS A 185 9.97 -5.15 -7.18
C HIS A 185 11.43 -5.46 -7.54
N SER A 186 12.11 -4.46 -8.11
CA SER A 186 13.55 -4.26 -8.05
C SER A 186 13.85 -2.76 -7.87
N PRO A 187 14.81 -2.38 -7.01
CA PRO A 187 15.24 -0.99 -6.88
C PRO A 187 16.09 -0.51 -8.08
N ASP A 188 16.60 -1.45 -8.90
CA ASP A 188 17.54 -1.17 -9.99
C ASP A 188 16.86 -0.85 -11.33
N VAL A 189 15.53 -0.94 -11.37
CA VAL A 189 14.75 -0.66 -12.58
C VAL A 189 13.99 0.65 -12.45
N GLU A 190 13.96 1.42 -13.54
CA GLU A 190 13.10 2.57 -13.71
C GLU A 190 11.89 2.14 -14.54
N VAL A 191 10.70 2.47 -14.03
CA VAL A 191 9.41 2.19 -14.66
C VAL A 191 8.51 3.38 -14.45
N VAL A 192 7.74 3.72 -15.48
CA VAL A 192 6.69 4.75 -15.43
C VAL A 192 5.35 4.09 -15.71
N TRP A 193 4.30 4.52 -15.03
CA TRP A 193 2.93 4.16 -15.37
C TRP A 193 2.03 5.40 -15.48
N HIS A 194 1.06 5.35 -16.40
CA HIS A 194 0.10 6.42 -16.62
C HIS A 194 -1.18 5.91 -17.27
N THR A 195 -2.28 6.63 -17.08
CA THR A 195 -3.59 6.42 -17.72
C THR A 195 -3.82 7.43 -18.85
N GLY A 196 -2.74 7.72 -19.59
CA GLY A 196 -2.71 8.74 -20.63
C GLY A 196 -2.75 10.19 -20.12
N PRO A 197 -2.77 11.19 -21.04
CA PRO A 197 -2.74 12.61 -20.72
C PRO A 197 -4.00 13.11 -20.00
N GLU A 198 -5.12 12.42 -20.14
CA GLU A 198 -6.41 12.83 -19.58
C GLU A 198 -6.97 11.84 -18.55
N GLY A 199 -6.30 10.71 -18.29
CA GLY A 199 -6.77 9.69 -17.35
C GLY A 199 -7.82 8.72 -17.89
N ARG A 200 -8.19 8.89 -19.16
CA ARG A 200 -9.24 8.14 -19.85
C ARG A 200 -8.70 6.98 -20.69
N ASP A 201 -7.38 6.89 -20.82
CA ASP A 201 -6.73 5.84 -21.59
C ASP A 201 -6.54 4.59 -20.72
N ASP A 202 -6.20 3.47 -21.37
CA ASP A 202 -5.78 2.26 -20.69
C ASP A 202 -4.60 2.52 -19.73
N PHE A 203 -4.46 1.65 -18.73
CA PHE A 203 -3.30 1.73 -17.84
C PHE A 203 -2.05 1.27 -18.59
N HIS A 204 -1.10 2.19 -18.80
CA HIS A 204 0.18 1.90 -19.44
C HIS A 204 1.26 1.61 -18.39
N PHE A 205 2.00 0.52 -18.57
CA PHE A 205 3.20 0.17 -17.83
C PHE A 205 4.40 0.28 -18.77
N CYS A 206 5.31 1.20 -18.50
CA CYS A 206 6.40 1.60 -19.39
C CYS A 206 7.75 1.40 -18.69
N PRO A 207 8.41 0.25 -18.89
CA PRO A 207 9.78 0.05 -18.44
C PRO A 207 10.71 1.04 -19.15
N VAL A 208 11.51 1.76 -18.38
CA VAL A 208 12.52 2.69 -18.90
C VAL A 208 13.88 2.00 -18.94
N THR A 209 14.20 1.19 -17.92
CA THR A 209 15.40 0.35 -17.92
C THR A 209 15.29 -0.74 -19.00
N PRO A 210 16.28 -0.88 -19.91
CA PRO A 210 16.27 -1.93 -20.92
C PRO A 210 16.29 -3.32 -20.31
N PHE A 211 15.57 -4.26 -20.93
CA PHE A 211 15.54 -5.66 -20.53
C PHE A 211 15.66 -6.57 -21.76
N SER A 212 16.16 -7.79 -21.55
CA SER A 212 16.37 -8.77 -22.63
C SER A 212 15.22 -9.77 -22.70
N LYS A 213 14.99 -10.34 -23.89
CA LYS A 213 14.04 -11.45 -24.07
C LYS A 213 14.39 -12.59 -23.11
N GLY A 214 13.40 -13.08 -22.37
CA GLY A 214 13.58 -14.14 -21.38
C GLY A 214 13.98 -13.64 -19.99
N ALA A 215 14.30 -12.36 -19.81
CA ALA A 215 14.45 -11.77 -18.48
C ALA A 215 13.07 -11.62 -17.80
N VAL A 216 13.06 -11.79 -16.48
CA VAL A 216 11.88 -11.49 -15.66
C VAL A 216 11.66 -9.98 -15.68
N LEU A 217 10.47 -9.55 -16.11
CA LEU A 217 10.07 -8.15 -16.01
C LEU A 217 9.97 -7.77 -14.54
N LYS A 218 10.51 -6.61 -14.17
CA LYS A 218 10.47 -6.08 -12.81
C LYS A 218 9.80 -4.71 -12.80
N ASN A 219 9.15 -4.40 -11.69
CA ASN A 219 8.57 -3.11 -11.35
C ASN A 219 9.42 -2.42 -10.28
N ASN A 220 9.18 -1.14 -10.04
CA ASN A 220 9.75 -0.40 -8.93
C ASN A 220 8.64 0.13 -8.01
N TYR A 221 8.53 -0.40 -6.79
CA TYR A 221 7.51 -0.01 -5.81
C TYR A 221 7.86 1.30 -5.09
N GLY A 222 8.99 1.91 -5.44
CA GLY A 222 9.55 3.11 -4.86
C GLY A 222 10.60 2.81 -3.79
N ASN A 223 11.31 3.88 -3.41
CA ASN A 223 12.33 3.83 -2.37
C ASN A 223 11.65 3.73 -1.00
N LYS A 224 11.69 2.54 -0.38
CA LYS A 224 11.08 2.25 0.92
C LYS A 224 12.08 1.63 1.87
N THR A 225 11.85 1.83 3.16
CA THR A 225 12.56 1.13 4.23
C THR A 225 12.18 -0.34 4.30
N ASN A 226 13.01 -1.17 4.93
CA ASN A 226 12.67 -2.57 5.15
C ASN A 226 11.46 -2.74 6.09
N ASP A 227 11.24 -1.82 7.03
CA ASP A 227 10.02 -1.76 7.86
C ASP A 227 8.76 -1.59 6.99
N GLU A 228 8.84 -0.72 5.97
CA GLU A 228 7.72 -0.50 5.03
C GLU A 228 7.53 -1.68 4.08
N PHE A 229 8.61 -2.28 3.57
CA PHE A 229 8.51 -3.44 2.69
C PHE A 229 7.89 -4.64 3.41
N ILE A 230 8.35 -4.97 4.63
CA ILE A 230 7.83 -6.13 5.34
C ILE A 230 6.37 -5.91 5.75
N LEU A 231 6.02 -4.71 6.21
CA LEU A 231 4.68 -4.40 6.70
C LEU A 231 3.62 -4.33 5.61
N ALA A 232 3.98 -3.89 4.40
CA ALA A 232 3.04 -3.74 3.28
C ALA A 232 3.11 -4.88 2.25
N TYR A 233 4.28 -5.48 2.05
CA TYR A 233 4.51 -6.45 0.97
C TYR A 233 4.97 -7.84 1.45
N GLY A 234 5.36 -7.99 2.71
CA GLY A 234 5.79 -9.28 3.26
C GLY A 234 7.21 -9.72 2.85
N PHE A 235 8.08 -8.78 2.42
CA PHE A 235 9.48 -9.10 2.14
C PHE A 235 10.42 -7.97 2.60
N THR A 236 11.72 -8.23 2.64
CA THR A 236 12.77 -7.23 2.83
C THR A 236 13.81 -7.34 1.71
N ILE A 237 14.60 -6.29 1.52
CA ILE A 237 15.70 -6.26 0.55
C ILE A 237 17.02 -6.28 1.32
N HIS A 238 17.91 -7.20 0.94
CA HIS A 238 19.26 -7.25 1.47
C HIS A 238 20.05 -6.01 1.04
N ASP A 239 20.81 -5.40 1.96
CA ASP A 239 21.55 -4.15 1.73
C ASP A 239 20.71 -3.05 1.08
N ASN A 240 19.45 -2.89 1.52
CA ASN A 240 18.52 -1.91 0.96
C ASN A 240 19.10 -0.48 1.02
N PRO A 241 19.43 0.16 -0.12
CA PRO A 241 20.06 1.47 -0.13
C PRO A 241 19.11 2.60 0.30
N ALA A 242 17.80 2.34 0.33
CA ALA A 242 16.78 3.26 0.80
C ALA A 242 16.38 3.04 2.26
N ASP A 243 17.08 2.16 3.00
CA ASP A 243 16.72 1.86 4.38
C ASP A 243 17.14 2.97 5.35
N TYR A 244 16.25 3.29 6.28
CA TYR A 244 16.46 4.26 7.34
C TYR A 244 15.51 3.99 8.50
N PHE A 245 15.81 4.54 9.67
CA PHE A 245 14.88 4.53 10.80
C PHE A 245 14.59 5.95 11.29
N GLN A 246 13.38 6.16 11.78
CA GLN A 246 12.95 7.45 12.32
C GLN A 246 13.33 7.54 13.80
N VAL A 247 13.82 8.72 14.21
CA VAL A 247 14.10 9.06 15.60
C VAL A 247 13.10 10.14 16.02
N SER A 248 12.26 9.84 17.00
CA SER A 248 11.35 10.84 17.58
C SER A 248 12.12 11.71 18.58
N ILE A 249 12.05 13.03 18.38
CA ILE A 249 12.67 14.01 19.26
C ILE A 249 11.56 14.79 19.94
N ALA A 250 11.57 14.82 21.27
CA ALA A 250 10.62 15.60 22.07
C ALA A 250 11.38 16.66 22.88
N GLN A 251 10.86 17.90 22.89
CA GLN A 251 11.42 18.95 23.74
C GLN A 251 11.03 18.69 25.20
N SER A 252 12.02 18.48 26.06
CA SER A 252 11.78 18.42 27.51
C SER A 252 11.30 19.79 28.01
N ARG A 253 10.11 19.84 28.63
CA ARG A 253 9.70 21.02 29.40
C ARG A 253 10.38 20.94 30.76
N TRP A 254 11.46 21.71 30.94
CA TRP A 254 12.08 21.87 32.26
C TRP A 254 11.14 22.73 33.13
N PRO A 255 10.71 22.26 34.31
CA PRO A 255 9.95 23.11 35.23
C PRO A 255 10.86 24.24 35.69
N VAL A 256 10.58 25.47 35.26
CA VAL A 256 11.16 26.66 35.89
C VAL A 256 10.45 26.79 37.24
N THR A 257 11.04 26.25 38.30
CA THR A 257 10.66 26.60 39.65
C THR A 257 11.07 28.07 39.86
N HIS A 258 10.11 28.98 39.70
CA HIS A 258 10.27 30.31 40.27
C HIS A 258 10.30 30.14 41.78
N THR A 259 11.50 30.01 42.35
CA THR A 259 11.70 30.33 43.77
C THR A 259 11.33 31.79 43.92
N SER A 260 10.13 32.06 44.42
CA SER A 260 9.74 33.34 44.98
C SER A 260 10.56 33.58 46.24
N GLY A 261 11.85 33.87 46.05
CA GLY A 261 12.71 34.43 47.05
C GLY A 261 12.22 35.84 47.34
N SER A 262 11.50 35.99 48.45
CA SER A 262 11.37 37.27 49.13
C SER A 262 12.77 37.75 49.46
N SER A 263 13.26 38.74 48.70
CA SER A 263 14.49 39.46 49.02
C SER A 263 14.35 40.90 48.57
N THR A 264 14.39 41.76 49.57
CA THR A 264 14.36 43.21 49.51
C THR A 264 15.38 43.80 48.54
N ASN A 265 14.93 44.89 47.94
CA ASN A 265 15.58 45.76 46.97
C ASN A 265 16.91 46.36 47.49
N THR A 266 18.03 46.14 46.81
CA THR A 266 19.11 47.13 46.61
C THR A 266 19.83 46.85 45.29
N GLY A 267 19.95 47.88 44.46
CA GLY A 267 20.31 47.75 43.05
C GLY A 267 21.82 47.57 42.76
N ALA A 268 22.10 46.94 41.62
CA ALA A 268 23.17 47.29 40.70
C ALA A 268 22.92 46.55 39.38
N ALA A 269 22.93 47.29 38.28
CA ALA A 269 22.70 46.79 36.94
C ALA A 269 23.85 45.91 36.45
N ALA A 270 23.53 44.75 35.88
CA ALA A 270 24.41 44.02 34.98
C ALA A 270 23.60 43.52 33.78
N ARG A 271 24.01 43.99 32.59
CA ARG A 271 23.43 43.66 31.29
C ARG A 271 23.74 42.20 30.92
N GLY A 272 22.73 41.47 30.46
CA GLY A 272 22.85 40.19 29.74
C GLY A 272 22.04 40.26 28.43
N PRO A 273 22.43 39.52 27.38
CA PRO A 273 22.16 39.89 26.00
C PRO A 273 20.72 39.60 25.56
N ASP A 274 20.22 40.45 24.67
CA ASP A 274 18.97 40.27 23.92
C ASP A 274 18.97 38.94 23.17
N ILE A 275 17.99 38.08 23.46
CA ILE A 275 17.59 37.00 22.55
C ILE A 275 16.14 37.25 22.14
N LEU A 276 16.02 37.62 20.87
CA LEU A 276 14.81 37.76 20.08
C LEU A 276 13.94 36.50 20.23
N GLY A 277 12.70 36.67 20.67
CA GLY A 277 11.70 35.60 20.69
C GLY A 277 11.19 35.29 19.28
N PRO A 278 10.91 34.01 18.95
CA PRO A 278 10.16 33.71 17.74
C PRO A 278 8.66 33.73 18.07
N GLY A 279 7.95 34.68 17.46
CA GLY A 279 6.55 34.47 17.10
C GLY A 279 6.51 33.51 15.92
N GLY A 280 5.71 32.44 16.02
CA GLY A 280 5.58 31.47 14.95
C GLY A 280 4.53 30.42 15.29
N ARG A 281 3.41 30.50 14.59
CA ARG A 281 2.18 29.71 14.67
C ARG A 281 2.45 28.22 14.45
N VAL A 282 1.80 27.37 15.24
CA VAL A 282 1.75 25.91 15.05
C VAL A 282 0.83 25.64 13.85
N GLU A 283 1.35 24.95 12.83
CA GLU A 283 0.54 24.29 11.81
C GLU A 283 0.73 22.78 11.96
N ASP A 284 -0.39 22.07 12.08
CA ASP A 284 -0.47 20.62 12.18
C ASP A 284 0.00 19.98 10.87
N VAL A 285 0.98 19.08 10.96
CA VAL A 285 1.50 18.32 9.81
C VAL A 285 0.70 17.04 9.68
N GLU A 286 -0.18 17.02 8.69
CA GLU A 286 -0.88 15.85 8.19
C GLU A 286 0.12 14.92 7.48
N SER A 287 0.30 13.69 7.99
CA SER A 287 1.25 12.72 7.46
C SER A 287 0.68 11.98 6.25
N SER A 288 0.86 12.56 5.06
CA SER A 288 0.83 11.84 3.79
C SER A 288 2.21 11.92 3.13
N PRO A 289 2.79 10.81 2.63
CA PRO A 289 4.06 10.89 1.90
C PRO A 289 3.84 11.60 0.56
N PRO A 290 4.71 12.54 0.16
CA PRO A 290 4.58 13.23 -1.11
C PRO A 290 4.85 12.25 -2.27
N ALA A 291 4.17 12.47 -3.40
CA ALA A 291 4.51 11.83 -4.67
C ALA A 291 5.94 12.21 -5.05
N VAL A 292 6.84 11.23 -5.12
CA VAL A 292 8.24 11.44 -5.50
C VAL A 292 8.34 11.48 -7.02
N THR A 293 8.48 12.68 -7.57
CA THR A 293 9.18 12.87 -8.85
C THR A 293 10.67 12.64 -8.62
N GLN A 294 11.26 11.63 -9.26
CA GLN A 294 12.70 11.38 -9.20
C GLN A 294 13.49 12.59 -9.72
N ARG A 295 14.45 13.06 -8.93
CA ARG A 295 15.51 13.96 -9.38
C ARG A 295 16.48 13.16 -10.25
N ARG A 296 16.72 13.65 -11.47
CA ARG A 296 17.83 13.22 -12.35
C ARG A 296 19.17 13.39 -11.61
N SER A 297 19.91 12.31 -11.41
CA SER A 297 21.36 12.37 -11.20
C SER A 297 22.03 12.43 -12.58
N SER A 298 22.48 13.62 -12.98
CA SER A 298 23.36 13.78 -14.12
C SER A 298 24.77 13.28 -13.77
N GLY A 299 25.08 12.04 -14.14
CA GLY A 299 26.46 11.53 -14.15
C GLY A 299 27.19 12.09 -15.37
N GLY A 300 28.10 13.03 -15.13
CA GLY A 300 29.01 13.56 -16.13
C GLY A 300 30.00 12.49 -16.60
N ALA A 301 30.16 12.38 -17.91
CA ALA A 301 31.24 11.64 -18.53
C ALA A 301 32.58 12.35 -18.30
N SER A 302 33.60 11.59 -17.92
CA SER A 302 35.00 11.93 -18.22
C SER A 302 35.80 10.66 -18.45
N ASP A 303 36.35 10.63 -19.65
CA ASP A 303 37.26 9.67 -20.26
C ASP A 303 38.65 9.72 -19.61
N SER A 304 39.32 8.57 -19.49
CA SER A 304 40.74 8.37 -19.84
C SER A 304 41.31 7.06 -19.27
N GLY A 305 42.08 6.35 -20.11
CA GLY A 305 43.33 5.72 -19.66
C GLY A 305 43.43 4.20 -19.74
N GLN A 306 44.04 3.73 -20.83
CA GLN A 306 44.57 2.37 -21.05
C GLN A 306 45.54 1.90 -19.95
N GLY A 307 45.61 0.58 -19.73
CA GLY A 307 46.75 -0.09 -19.11
C GLY A 307 46.48 -1.57 -18.82
N GLY A 308 47.09 -2.46 -19.59
CA GLY A 308 46.84 -3.90 -19.52
C GLY A 308 47.72 -4.70 -18.54
N LEU A 309 47.44 -6.00 -18.57
CA LEU A 309 48.25 -7.19 -18.23
C LEU A 309 48.22 -7.78 -16.80
N ALA A 310 48.00 -9.10 -16.84
CA ALA A 310 48.52 -10.18 -16.01
C ALA A 310 47.70 -10.69 -14.81
N GLU A 311 47.02 -11.82 -15.09
CA GLU A 311 47.02 -13.10 -14.37
C GLU A 311 47.31 -13.11 -12.85
N ARG A 312 46.36 -13.65 -12.08
CA ARG A 312 46.63 -14.83 -11.25
C ARG A 312 45.36 -15.57 -10.84
N SER A 313 45.42 -16.87 -11.11
CA SER A 313 44.51 -17.95 -10.73
C SER A 313 44.56 -18.24 -9.22
N SER A 314 43.40 -18.52 -8.62
CA SER A 314 43.26 -19.56 -7.58
C SER A 314 41.79 -19.98 -7.43
N THR A 315 41.56 -21.26 -7.67
CA THR A 315 40.32 -22.05 -7.62
C THR A 315 39.87 -22.38 -6.17
N PRO A 316 38.68 -22.97 -5.98
CA PRO A 316 37.82 -22.74 -4.82
C PRO A 316 37.89 -23.83 -3.75
N SER A 317 37.41 -23.50 -2.54
CA SER A 317 37.10 -24.47 -1.49
C SER A 317 35.60 -24.66 -1.34
N SER A 318 35.19 -25.92 -1.49
CA SER A 318 33.89 -26.50 -1.21
C SER A 318 33.52 -26.50 0.28
N SER A 319 32.25 -26.24 0.59
CA SER A 319 31.59 -26.87 1.73
C SER A 319 30.09 -27.04 1.45
N THR A 320 29.72 -28.30 1.25
CA THR A 320 28.36 -28.85 1.27
C THR A 320 27.75 -28.79 2.66
N SER A 321 26.51 -28.30 2.78
CA SER A 321 25.56 -28.78 3.78
C SER A 321 24.15 -28.63 3.21
N GLY A 322 23.52 -29.76 2.90
CA GLY A 322 22.14 -29.82 2.42
C GLY A 322 21.13 -29.71 3.55
N MET A 323 19.98 -29.10 3.25
CA MET A 323 18.71 -29.45 3.87
C MET A 323 17.63 -29.44 2.79
N ALA A 324 16.85 -30.52 2.82
CA ALA A 324 15.91 -30.93 1.80
C ALA A 324 14.61 -30.09 1.82
N ALA A 325 14.19 -29.64 0.65
CA ALA A 325 12.81 -29.24 0.39
C ALA A 325 12.13 -30.36 -0.41
N ALA A 326 11.21 -31.07 0.23
CA ALA A 326 10.40 -32.11 -0.40
C ALA A 326 9.30 -31.46 -1.25
N SER A 327 9.43 -31.52 -2.58
CA SER A 327 8.38 -31.15 -3.52
C SER A 327 7.56 -32.40 -3.87
N ARG A 328 6.25 -32.36 -3.59
CA ARG A 328 5.29 -33.39 -4.00
C ARG A 328 4.90 -33.15 -5.47
N ALA A 329 5.47 -33.94 -6.38
CA ALA A 329 4.98 -34.06 -7.75
C ALA A 329 3.88 -35.15 -7.80
N ALA A 330 2.66 -34.75 -8.14
CA ALA A 330 1.57 -35.66 -8.46
C ALA A 330 1.70 -36.11 -9.93
N MET A 331 1.65 -37.42 -10.13
CA MET A 331 1.56 -38.07 -11.43
C MET A 331 0.22 -37.76 -12.10
N LEU A 332 0.27 -37.34 -13.37
CA LEU A 332 -0.85 -37.48 -14.32
C LEU A 332 -0.31 -38.19 -15.55
N ASN A 333 -0.67 -39.47 -15.68
CA ASN A 333 -0.51 -40.26 -16.89
C ASN A 333 -1.45 -39.73 -17.97
N GLY A 334 -0.94 -39.64 -19.19
CA GLY A 334 -1.59 -38.96 -20.30
C GLY A 334 -2.67 -39.75 -21.03
N THR A 335 -3.31 -39.03 -21.94
CA THR A 335 -3.83 -39.54 -23.21
C THR A 335 -3.71 -38.41 -24.22
N THR A 336 -2.82 -38.60 -25.19
CA THR A 336 -2.63 -37.73 -26.34
C THR A 336 -3.67 -38.10 -27.40
N THR A 337 -4.59 -37.19 -27.72
CA THR A 337 -5.46 -37.32 -28.88
C THR A 337 -5.07 -36.26 -29.89
N THR A 338 -4.40 -36.70 -30.95
CA THR A 338 -4.12 -35.96 -32.18
C THR A 338 -5.43 -35.60 -32.89
N VAL A 339 -5.65 -34.32 -33.17
CA VAL A 339 -6.64 -33.85 -34.15
C VAL A 339 -5.89 -33.22 -35.31
N THR A 340 -5.94 -33.89 -36.46
CA THR A 340 -5.51 -33.40 -37.77
C THR A 340 -6.66 -32.61 -38.42
N ASN A 341 -6.33 -31.42 -38.92
CA ASN A 341 -7.18 -30.62 -39.81
C ASN A 341 -7.52 -31.37 -41.10
N ALA A 342 -8.78 -31.28 -41.55
CA ALA A 342 -9.13 -31.22 -42.98
C ALA A 342 -10.58 -30.71 -43.18
N HIS A 343 -10.67 -29.69 -44.03
CA HIS A 343 -11.83 -29.09 -44.73
C HIS A 343 -12.75 -28.11 -43.98
#